data_AF-A0A4Q6CJZ1-F1
#
_entry.id   AF-A0A4Q6CJZ1-F1
#
_cell.length_a   1.000
_cell.length_b   1.000
_cell.length_c   1.000
_cell.angle_alpha   90.00
_cell.angle_beta   90.00
_cell.angle_gamma   90.00
#
_symmetry.space_group_name_H-M   'P 1'
#
loop_
_entity.id
_entity.type
_entity.pdbx_description
1 polymer ?
#
loop_
_entity_poly.entity_id
_entity_poly.type
_entity_poly.pdbx_seq_one_letter_code
_entity_poly.pdbx_strand_id
1 'polypeptide(L)'
;MTKALAIGALSFLLTTHADAEATRPLLRPPTAIKVTKGQMPIPLKTAIEKKTVGLDIEDAKTRKAALAQAKEYVELRSGGWSKAKMQAWFEACEHNMAAKEPNPFCRIEQERQAPLASSSSKSSELRQNKRDIADAIRDGKYDKVQGFDYQTVYSSLSQIGDSQSILPFAKKVAETKNCKNLPAAVPAALGYKLEELFPAPEVVELAKTLYRKGSDCGVNEPTASLATGTASFRLGLILIWQKQFSEIDGLMKRVEASAEASMYHPRARYWRYQAAINSKNDDARKTAKESILASNPMSFQNLAVNGDDEMMMSRVISNEMPSIWTRSLVRPDLNSILRAAEALERVGNAHLAAETLDRSTSDLATIEPEVRLYAAAFCNRIGYSLPKFKILTSLFADSPKLVTASTMELMFPLLYVDLVRSKQTEVDPLLILSLMRQESA
;
A
#
# COMPACT_ATOMS: atom_id res chain seq x y z
N MET A 1 63.48 1.36 -32.25
CA MET A 1 63.27 -0.04 -32.69
C MET A 1 61.90 -0.49 -32.19
N THR A 2 61.07 -0.91 -33.14
CA THR A 2 59.87 -1.77 -33.03
C THR A 2 58.60 -1.32 -32.26
N LYS A 3 57.62 -0.89 -33.09
CA LYS A 3 56.17 -1.23 -33.17
C LYS A 3 55.27 -0.85 -31.96
N ALA A 4 54.28 0.04 -32.04
CA ALA A 4 53.15 0.28 -32.97
C ALA A 4 51.83 -0.46 -32.62
N LEU A 5 50.72 0.23 -32.93
CA LEU A 5 49.27 -0.09 -32.86
C LEU A 5 48.56 0.26 -31.53
N ALA A 6 47.63 1.21 -31.39
CA ALA A 6 46.60 1.86 -32.23
C ALA A 6 45.16 1.30 -32.06
N ILE A 7 44.22 2.26 -31.94
CA ILE A 7 42.78 2.24 -32.23
C ILE A 7 41.85 1.68 -31.13
N GLY A 8 40.84 2.49 -30.77
CA GLY A 8 39.63 2.02 -30.09
C GLY A 8 38.68 3.13 -29.67
N ALA A 9 37.76 3.50 -30.55
CA ALA A 9 36.76 4.56 -30.40
C ALA A 9 35.93 4.50 -29.10
N LEU A 10 35.78 5.66 -28.45
CA LEU A 10 34.97 5.87 -27.27
C LEU A 10 33.51 6.14 -27.71
N SER A 11 32.69 5.09 -27.76
CA SER A 11 31.24 5.22 -27.98
C SER A 11 30.55 5.70 -26.71
N PHE A 12 29.84 6.83 -26.84
CA PHE A 12 28.82 7.32 -25.92
C PHE A 12 27.74 6.24 -25.69
N LEU A 13 27.65 5.72 -24.47
CA LEU A 13 26.47 5.03 -23.98
C LEU A 13 25.73 5.98 -23.03
N LEU A 14 24.77 6.70 -23.62
CA LEU A 14 23.67 7.34 -22.90
C LEU A 14 22.85 6.24 -22.22
N THR A 15 23.09 6.00 -20.94
CA THR A 15 22.19 5.24 -20.08
C THR A 15 21.06 6.15 -19.63
N THR A 16 20.04 6.27 -20.47
CA THR A 16 18.72 6.74 -20.02
C THR A 16 18.26 5.82 -18.89
N HIS A 17 18.22 6.35 -17.67
CA HIS A 17 17.58 5.70 -16.54
C HIS A 17 16.07 5.72 -16.82
N ALA A 18 15.57 4.64 -17.42
CA ALA A 18 14.16 4.35 -17.41
C ALA A 18 13.82 3.95 -15.97
N ASP A 19 13.03 4.80 -15.30
CA ASP A 19 12.39 4.42 -14.05
C ASP A 19 11.72 3.07 -14.24
N ALA A 20 12.11 2.10 -13.41
CA ALA A 20 11.45 0.81 -13.32
C ALA A 20 10.08 1.01 -12.65
N GLU A 21 9.17 1.65 -13.39
CA GLU A 21 7.75 1.57 -13.18
C GLU A 21 7.41 0.08 -13.31
N ALA A 22 7.11 -0.55 -12.17
CA ALA A 22 6.77 -1.96 -12.08
C ALA A 22 5.85 -2.33 -13.25
N THR A 23 6.16 -3.45 -13.92
CA THR A 23 5.47 -4.02 -15.07
C THR A 23 3.99 -4.29 -14.81
N ARG A 24 3.21 -3.23 -14.59
CA ARG A 24 1.77 -3.22 -14.79
C ARG A 24 1.59 -3.26 -16.30
N PRO A 25 0.73 -4.15 -16.84
CA PRO A 25 0.46 -4.17 -18.27
C PRO A 25 0.09 -2.74 -18.69
N LEU A 26 0.89 -2.14 -19.57
CA LEU A 26 0.58 -0.88 -20.21
C LEU A 26 -0.74 -1.08 -20.95
N LEU A 27 -1.84 -0.71 -20.30
CA LEU A 27 -3.15 -0.66 -20.91
C LEU A 27 -3.06 0.35 -22.04
N ARG A 28 -2.93 -0.15 -23.27
CA ARG A 28 -2.97 0.70 -24.45
C ARG A 28 -4.27 1.50 -24.37
N PRO A 29 -4.21 2.85 -24.36
CA PRO A 29 -5.42 3.65 -24.32
C PRO A 29 -6.25 3.27 -25.56
N PRO A 30 -7.52 2.87 -25.40
CA PRO A 30 -8.34 2.51 -26.53
C PRO A 30 -8.44 3.72 -27.47
N THR A 31 -8.02 3.54 -28.72
CA THR A 31 -8.17 4.54 -29.77
C THR A 31 -9.67 4.73 -30.02
N ALA A 32 -10.19 5.90 -29.64
CA ALA A 32 -11.59 6.33 -29.75
C ALA A 32 -12.60 5.61 -28.84
N ILE A 33 -12.49 5.83 -27.52
CA ILE A 33 -13.61 5.58 -26.60
C ILE A 33 -14.73 6.58 -26.92
N LYS A 34 -15.89 6.11 -27.35
CA LYS A 34 -17.12 6.92 -27.37
C LYS A 34 -17.44 7.32 -25.94
N VAL A 35 -17.15 8.57 -25.59
CA VAL A 35 -17.45 9.15 -24.27
C VAL A 35 -18.96 9.09 -24.05
N THR A 36 -19.42 8.21 -23.15
CA THR A 36 -20.81 8.18 -22.72
C THR A 36 -21.06 9.30 -21.71
N LYS A 37 -22.31 9.78 -21.58
CA LYS A 37 -22.66 10.94 -20.73
C LYS A 37 -22.21 10.84 -19.26
N GLY A 38 -21.93 9.64 -18.75
CA GLY A 38 -21.43 9.40 -17.39
C GLY A 38 -19.91 9.54 -17.20
N GLN A 39 -19.18 9.97 -18.22
CA GLN A 39 -17.71 9.96 -18.27
C GLN A 39 -17.11 11.37 -18.40
N MET A 40 -17.92 12.41 -18.23
CA MET A 40 -17.40 13.78 -18.22
C MET A 40 -16.68 14.04 -16.89
N PRO A 41 -15.46 14.61 -16.91
CA PRO A 41 -14.76 14.96 -15.69
C PRO A 41 -15.58 15.97 -14.88
N ILE A 42 -15.81 15.65 -13.60
CA ILE A 42 -16.49 16.53 -12.64
C ILE A 42 -15.42 17.05 -11.67
N PRO A 43 -15.28 18.37 -11.45
CA PRO A 43 -14.38 18.88 -10.43
C PRO A 43 -14.74 18.32 -9.05
N LEU A 44 -13.77 17.85 -8.26
CA LEU A 44 -14.01 17.26 -6.93
C LEU A 44 -14.90 18.12 -6.03
N LYS A 45 -14.68 19.44 -6.00
CA LYS A 45 -15.49 20.40 -5.24
C LYS A 45 -16.97 20.32 -5.59
N THR A 46 -17.27 20.23 -6.90
CA THR A 46 -18.65 20.08 -7.39
C THR A 46 -19.28 18.79 -6.87
N ALA A 47 -18.51 17.70 -6.83
CA ALA A 47 -19.00 16.41 -6.35
C ALA A 47 -19.30 16.41 -4.84
N ILE A 48 -18.47 17.10 -4.06
CA ILE A 48 -18.66 17.28 -2.62
C ILE A 48 -19.89 18.16 -2.34
N GLU A 49 -20.06 19.27 -3.07
CA GLU A 49 -21.12 20.25 -2.82
C GLU A 49 -22.50 19.84 -3.36
N LYS A 50 -22.60 19.35 -4.61
CA LYS A 50 -23.89 19.21 -5.31
C LYS A 50 -24.68 17.94 -4.96
N LYS A 51 -24.15 17.07 -4.09
CA LYS A 51 -24.75 15.76 -3.73
C LYS A 51 -25.19 14.90 -4.94
N THR A 52 -24.63 15.15 -6.12
CA THR A 52 -24.91 14.38 -7.34
C THR A 52 -24.12 13.07 -7.28
N VAL A 53 -24.72 11.97 -7.69
CA VAL A 53 -24.08 10.66 -7.86
C VAL A 53 -24.05 10.26 -9.32
N GLY A 54 -23.19 9.29 -9.66
CA GLY A 54 -23.20 8.63 -10.95
C GLY A 54 -24.57 8.08 -11.35
N LEU A 55 -25.38 7.63 -10.39
CA LEU A 55 -26.73 7.14 -10.68
C LEU A 55 -27.68 8.24 -11.21
N ASP A 56 -27.45 9.52 -10.90
CA ASP A 56 -28.32 10.61 -11.32
C ASP A 56 -28.14 10.96 -12.81
N ILE A 57 -26.95 10.65 -13.34
CA ILE A 57 -26.57 10.91 -14.74
C ILE A 57 -26.80 9.70 -15.65
N GLU A 58 -27.20 8.56 -15.08
CA GLU A 58 -27.63 7.38 -15.83
C GLU A 58 -29.05 7.54 -16.39
N ASP A 59 -29.36 6.73 -17.41
CA ASP A 59 -30.70 6.74 -17.99
C ASP A 59 -31.76 6.29 -16.97
N ALA A 60 -33.00 6.75 -17.19
CA ALA A 60 -34.09 6.53 -16.25
C ALA A 60 -34.39 5.04 -16.00
N LYS A 61 -34.15 4.16 -16.99
CA LYS A 61 -34.40 2.72 -16.86
C LYS A 61 -33.37 2.10 -15.92
N THR A 62 -32.08 2.35 -16.15
CA THR A 62 -30.99 1.86 -15.30
C THR A 62 -31.15 2.36 -13.86
N ARG A 63 -31.41 3.66 -13.68
CA ARG A 63 -31.66 4.24 -12.36
C ARG A 63 -32.83 3.58 -11.64
N LYS A 64 -33.97 3.39 -12.32
CA LYS A 64 -35.17 2.75 -11.73
C LYS A 64 -34.88 1.31 -11.33
N ALA A 65 -34.16 0.54 -12.16
CA ALA A 65 -33.78 -0.83 -11.87
C ALA A 65 -32.85 -0.93 -10.65
N ALA A 66 -31.80 -0.11 -10.58
CA ALA A 66 -30.87 -0.10 -9.45
C ALA A 66 -31.57 0.27 -8.14
N LEU A 67 -32.47 1.25 -8.14
CA LEU A 67 -33.24 1.63 -6.96
C LEU A 67 -34.21 0.53 -6.51
N ALA A 68 -34.82 -0.21 -7.44
CA ALA A 68 -35.69 -1.34 -7.11
C ALA A 68 -34.89 -2.47 -6.46
N GLN A 69 -33.76 -2.85 -7.06
CA GLN A 69 -32.85 -3.86 -6.51
C GLN A 69 -32.30 -3.47 -5.13
N ALA A 70 -31.99 -2.18 -4.92
CA ALA A 70 -31.52 -1.69 -3.62
C ALA A 70 -32.60 -1.81 -2.54
N LYS A 71 -33.87 -1.51 -2.85
CA LYS A 71 -34.98 -1.71 -1.90
C LYS A 71 -35.15 -3.18 -1.53
N GLU A 72 -35.12 -4.06 -2.51
CA GLU A 72 -35.17 -5.51 -2.28
C GLU A 72 -34.02 -5.97 -1.37
N TYR A 73 -32.80 -5.51 -1.64
CA TYR A 73 -31.64 -5.86 -0.84
C TYR A 73 -31.74 -5.32 0.61
N VAL A 74 -32.27 -4.12 0.79
CA VAL A 74 -32.51 -3.56 2.13
C VAL A 74 -33.52 -4.42 2.90
N GLU A 75 -34.62 -4.85 2.28
CA GLU A 75 -35.59 -5.75 2.93
C GLU A 75 -35.00 -7.12 3.28
N LEU A 76 -34.17 -7.68 2.39
CA LEU A 76 -33.43 -8.91 2.65
C LEU A 76 -32.54 -8.74 3.90
N ARG A 77 -31.75 -7.66 3.95
CA ARG A 77 -30.81 -7.38 5.04
C ARG A 77 -31.48 -6.97 6.34
N SER A 78 -32.70 -6.43 6.30
CA SER A 78 -33.48 -6.14 7.51
C SER A 78 -34.15 -7.37 8.11
N GLY A 79 -33.98 -8.56 7.50
CA GLY A 79 -34.62 -9.79 7.95
C GLY A 79 -36.13 -9.85 7.68
N GLY A 80 -36.64 -8.99 6.78
CA GLY A 80 -38.07 -8.94 6.46
C GLY A 80 -38.56 -10.06 5.54
N TRP A 81 -37.64 -10.86 4.99
CA TRP A 81 -37.96 -11.92 4.04
C TRP A 81 -38.16 -13.28 4.70
N SER A 82 -39.16 -14.02 4.21
CA SER A 82 -39.32 -15.44 4.55
C SER A 82 -38.15 -16.26 3.98
N LYS A 83 -37.87 -17.41 4.60
CA LYS A 83 -36.83 -18.35 4.12
C LYS A 83 -37.02 -18.73 2.64
N ALA A 84 -38.27 -18.94 2.22
CA ALA A 84 -38.60 -19.27 0.83
C ALA A 84 -38.29 -18.12 -0.14
N LYS A 85 -38.62 -16.86 0.23
CA LYS A 85 -38.30 -15.69 -0.60
C LYS A 85 -36.79 -15.48 -0.70
N MET A 86 -36.08 -15.66 0.41
CA MET A 86 -34.63 -15.59 0.47
C MET A 86 -33.97 -16.65 -0.42
N GLN A 87 -34.43 -17.90 -0.35
CA GLN A 87 -33.95 -19.00 -1.19
C GLN A 87 -34.19 -18.71 -2.68
N ALA A 88 -35.40 -18.29 -3.04
CA ALA A 88 -35.74 -17.93 -4.42
C ALA A 88 -34.88 -16.77 -4.96
N TRP A 89 -34.53 -15.80 -4.11
CA TRP A 89 -33.63 -14.72 -4.50
C TRP A 89 -32.19 -15.20 -4.72
N PHE A 90 -31.68 -16.13 -3.89
CA PHE A 90 -30.36 -16.74 -4.10
C PHE A 90 -30.31 -17.57 -5.38
N GLU A 91 -31.33 -18.37 -5.66
CA GLU A 91 -31.46 -19.11 -6.92
C GLU A 91 -31.50 -18.16 -8.12
N ALA A 92 -32.28 -17.08 -8.02
CA ALA A 92 -32.31 -16.05 -9.06
C ALA A 92 -30.94 -15.37 -9.23
N CYS A 93 -30.19 -15.15 -8.15
CA CYS A 93 -28.84 -14.63 -8.20
C CYS A 93 -27.90 -15.57 -8.95
N GLU A 94 -27.90 -16.86 -8.64
CA GLU A 94 -27.06 -17.86 -9.33
C GLU A 94 -27.33 -17.87 -10.84
N HIS A 95 -28.59 -17.79 -11.24
CA HIS A 95 -28.96 -17.72 -12.66
C HIS A 95 -28.62 -16.39 -13.33
N ASN A 96 -28.71 -15.25 -12.60
CA ASN A 96 -28.46 -13.92 -13.16
C ASN A 96 -26.99 -13.51 -13.21
N MET A 97 -26.05 -14.26 -12.60
CA MET A 97 -24.63 -13.90 -12.66
C MET A 97 -24.07 -13.85 -14.11
N ALA A 98 -24.68 -14.60 -15.03
CA ALA A 98 -24.34 -14.59 -16.46
C ALA A 98 -25.13 -13.56 -17.29
N ALA A 99 -26.06 -12.83 -16.68
CA ALA A 99 -26.84 -11.81 -17.38
C ALA A 99 -25.96 -10.62 -17.81
N LYS A 100 -26.37 -9.92 -18.86
CA LYS A 100 -25.68 -8.71 -19.34
C LYS A 100 -25.61 -7.60 -18.28
N GLU A 101 -26.61 -7.55 -17.41
CA GLU A 101 -26.72 -6.60 -16.29
C GLU A 101 -27.04 -7.40 -15.02
N PRO A 102 -26.04 -8.04 -14.39
CA PRO A 102 -26.27 -8.84 -13.19
C PRO A 102 -26.70 -7.91 -12.04
N ASN A 103 -27.56 -8.43 -11.16
CA ASN A 103 -27.90 -7.72 -9.93
C ASN A 103 -26.64 -7.58 -9.08
N PRO A 104 -26.15 -6.35 -8.81
CA PRO A 104 -24.87 -6.13 -8.15
C PRO A 104 -24.86 -6.64 -6.70
N PHE A 105 -26.03 -6.76 -6.07
CA PHE A 105 -26.17 -7.27 -4.70
C PHE A 105 -25.94 -8.77 -4.57
N CYS A 106 -26.06 -9.53 -5.67
CA CYS A 106 -25.80 -10.98 -5.66
C CYS A 106 -24.34 -11.28 -5.31
N ARG A 107 -23.39 -10.60 -5.97
CA ARG A 107 -21.95 -10.77 -5.67
C ARG A 107 -21.63 -10.33 -4.24
N ILE A 108 -22.13 -9.17 -3.81
CA ILE A 108 -21.91 -8.64 -2.46
C ILE A 108 -22.36 -9.65 -1.39
N GLU A 109 -23.52 -10.26 -1.60
CA GLU A 109 -24.07 -11.22 -0.67
C GLU A 109 -23.33 -12.57 -0.69
N GLN A 110 -22.92 -13.05 -1.87
CA GLN A 110 -22.06 -14.23 -2.00
C GLN A 110 -20.73 -14.04 -1.27
N GLU A 111 -20.07 -12.89 -1.43
CA GLU A 111 -18.84 -12.55 -0.71
C GLU A 111 -19.05 -12.45 0.80
N ARG A 112 -20.22 -11.96 1.24
CA ARG A 112 -20.58 -11.90 2.65
C ARG A 112 -20.76 -13.28 3.27
N GLN A 113 -21.37 -14.20 2.52
CA GLN A 113 -21.66 -15.56 2.98
C GLN A 113 -20.50 -16.53 2.79
N ALA A 114 -19.56 -16.21 1.89
CA ALA A 114 -18.36 -16.98 1.70
C ALA A 114 -17.72 -17.19 3.09
N PRO A 115 -17.60 -18.45 3.56
CA PRO A 115 -17.00 -18.71 4.85
C PRO A 115 -15.61 -18.05 4.83
N LEU A 116 -15.31 -17.24 5.85
CA LEU A 116 -13.95 -16.74 6.09
C LEU A 116 -13.04 -17.96 6.06
N ALA A 117 -12.36 -18.19 4.93
CA ALA A 117 -11.93 -19.51 4.51
C ALA A 117 -11.25 -20.28 5.65
N SER A 118 -11.88 -21.39 6.07
CA SER A 118 -11.41 -22.41 7.03
C SER A 118 -10.09 -22.07 7.75
N SER A 119 -10.17 -21.25 8.80
CA SER A 119 -9.00 -20.88 9.62
C SER A 119 -8.36 -22.08 10.32
N SER A 120 -9.10 -23.18 10.51
CA SER A 120 -8.64 -24.36 11.24
C SER A 120 -7.58 -25.17 10.48
N SER A 121 -7.78 -25.45 9.19
CA SER A 121 -6.81 -26.22 8.38
C SER A 121 -5.52 -25.44 8.14
N LYS A 122 -5.64 -24.15 7.77
CA LYS A 122 -4.50 -23.25 7.59
C LYS A 122 -3.67 -23.07 8.86
N SER A 123 -4.31 -23.09 10.04
CA SER A 123 -3.60 -22.97 11.30
C SER A 123 -2.73 -24.20 11.61
N SER A 124 -3.16 -25.41 11.24
CA SER A 124 -2.37 -26.62 11.48
C SER A 124 -1.15 -26.68 10.57
N GLU A 125 -1.35 -26.40 9.28
CA GLU A 125 -0.28 -26.35 8.28
C GLU A 125 0.77 -25.29 8.64
N LEU A 126 0.32 -24.08 9.02
CA LEU A 126 1.23 -23.02 9.45
C LEU A 126 2.09 -23.41 10.66
N ARG A 127 1.52 -24.14 11.64
CA ARG A 127 2.27 -24.62 12.80
C ARG A 127 3.32 -25.66 12.41
N GLN A 128 2.98 -26.55 11.48
CA GLN A 128 3.93 -27.54 10.98
C GLN A 128 5.07 -26.86 10.22
N ASN A 129 4.75 -25.96 9.29
CA ASN A 129 5.74 -25.18 8.54
C ASN A 129 6.70 -24.44 9.47
N LYS A 130 6.20 -23.84 10.56
CA LYS A 130 7.06 -23.15 11.54
C LYS A 130 8.06 -24.07 12.24
N ARG A 131 7.65 -25.30 12.56
CA ARG A 131 8.54 -26.30 13.16
C ARG A 131 9.60 -26.75 12.16
N ASP A 132 9.18 -27.07 10.94
CA ASP A 132 10.07 -27.54 9.88
C ASP A 132 11.14 -26.49 9.53
N ILE A 133 10.77 -25.20 9.48
CA ILE A 133 11.70 -24.10 9.26
C ILE A 133 12.69 -23.98 10.43
N ALA A 134 12.20 -24.05 11.67
CA ALA A 134 13.05 -23.96 12.85
C ALA A 134 14.06 -25.13 12.92
N ASP A 135 13.60 -26.34 12.65
CA ASP A 135 14.44 -27.54 12.59
C ASP A 135 15.50 -27.41 11.47
N ALA A 136 15.11 -26.91 10.30
CA ALA A 136 16.04 -26.63 9.20
C ALA A 136 17.11 -25.60 9.59
N ILE A 137 16.75 -24.54 10.31
CA ILE A 137 17.70 -23.54 10.81
C ILE A 137 18.65 -24.14 11.85
N ARG A 138 18.14 -24.94 12.81
CA ARG A 138 18.98 -25.61 13.82
C ARG A 138 19.99 -26.55 13.16
N ASP A 139 19.55 -27.32 12.18
CA ASP A 139 20.37 -28.26 11.43
C ASP A 139 21.35 -27.57 10.47
N GLY A 140 21.13 -26.30 10.12
CA GLY A 140 21.86 -25.58 9.09
C GLY A 140 21.51 -26.00 7.65
N LYS A 141 20.31 -26.54 7.44
CA LYS A 141 19.75 -26.96 6.14
C LYS A 141 18.91 -25.81 5.54
N TYR A 142 19.57 -24.67 5.28
CA TYR A 142 18.88 -23.43 4.90
C TYR A 142 18.18 -23.48 3.52
N ASP A 143 18.58 -24.42 2.66
CA ASP A 143 17.92 -24.72 1.38
C ASP A 143 16.46 -25.14 1.56
N LYS A 144 16.14 -25.83 2.66
CA LYS A 144 14.76 -26.22 3.00
C LYS A 144 13.87 -25.05 3.39
N VAL A 145 14.47 -23.88 3.65
CA VAL A 145 13.74 -22.64 3.97
C VAL A 145 13.43 -21.83 2.70
N GLN A 146 13.95 -22.25 1.54
CA GLN A 146 13.67 -21.59 0.27
C GLN A 146 12.18 -21.66 -0.07
N GLY A 147 11.61 -20.51 -0.49
CA GLY A 147 10.19 -20.39 -0.84
C GLY A 147 9.29 -19.92 0.30
N PHE A 148 9.77 -19.88 1.54
CA PHE A 148 9.04 -19.25 2.64
C PHE A 148 9.28 -17.73 2.69
N ASP A 149 8.23 -16.97 2.94
CA ASP A 149 8.33 -15.52 3.09
C ASP A 149 9.04 -15.11 4.40
N TYR A 150 9.52 -13.87 4.44
CA TYR A 150 10.24 -13.32 5.60
C TYR A 150 9.48 -13.44 6.93
N GLN A 151 8.16 -13.21 6.94
CA GLN A 151 7.35 -13.22 8.16
C GLN A 151 7.17 -14.64 8.70
N THR A 152 6.98 -15.60 7.80
CA THR A 152 6.92 -17.02 8.14
C THR A 152 8.25 -17.48 8.75
N VAL A 153 9.39 -17.11 8.15
CA VAL A 153 10.72 -17.44 8.70
C VAL A 153 10.97 -16.78 10.06
N TYR A 154 10.70 -15.47 10.18
CA TYR A 154 10.87 -14.74 11.44
C TYR A 154 10.01 -15.32 12.56
N SER A 155 8.73 -15.57 12.31
CA SER A 155 7.83 -16.14 13.31
C SER A 155 8.13 -17.60 13.67
N SER A 156 8.92 -18.30 12.86
CA SER A 156 9.41 -19.66 13.14
C SER A 156 10.55 -19.65 14.17
N LEU A 157 11.29 -18.54 14.31
CA LEU A 157 12.37 -18.43 15.29
C LEU A 157 11.87 -18.58 16.74
N SER A 158 10.59 -18.32 16.99
CA SER A 158 9.98 -18.58 18.31
C SER A 158 9.98 -20.07 18.70
N GLN A 159 10.13 -20.99 17.73
CA GLN A 159 10.26 -22.43 17.97
C GLN A 159 11.71 -22.85 18.29
N ILE A 160 12.68 -21.94 18.14
CA ILE A 160 14.08 -22.17 18.52
C ILE A 160 14.27 -21.73 19.97
N GLY A 161 13.77 -20.55 20.34
CA GLY A 161 13.84 -20.05 21.70
C GLY A 161 13.88 -18.53 21.77
N ASP A 162 14.44 -18.03 22.86
CA ASP A 162 14.73 -16.61 23.04
C ASP A 162 15.95 -16.16 22.21
N SER A 163 16.27 -14.87 22.29
CA SER A 163 17.35 -14.28 21.51
C SER A 163 18.74 -14.80 21.88
N GLN A 164 18.94 -15.25 23.13
CA GLN A 164 20.18 -15.90 23.57
C GLN A 164 20.34 -17.28 22.93
N SER A 165 19.24 -18.06 22.89
CA SER A 165 19.20 -19.38 22.27
C SER A 165 19.49 -19.34 20.76
N ILE A 166 19.28 -18.19 20.12
CA ILE A 166 19.45 -18.01 18.68
C ILE A 166 20.91 -17.67 18.28
N LEU A 167 21.71 -17.14 19.21
CA LEU A 167 23.09 -16.70 18.95
C LEU A 167 23.98 -17.75 18.27
N PRO A 168 24.00 -19.04 18.66
CA PRO A 168 24.84 -20.04 18.01
C PRO A 168 24.49 -20.22 16.52
N PHE A 169 23.21 -20.22 16.18
CA PHE A 169 22.74 -20.37 14.80
C PHE A 169 23.04 -19.11 13.97
N ALA A 170 22.87 -17.93 14.59
CA ALA A 170 23.23 -16.66 13.99
C ALA A 170 24.72 -16.59 13.62
N LYS A 171 25.62 -17.02 14.50
CA LYS A 171 27.06 -17.13 14.22
C LYS A 171 27.35 -18.07 13.05
N LYS A 172 26.73 -19.27 13.04
CA LYS A 172 26.86 -20.24 11.94
C LYS A 172 26.40 -19.67 10.59
N VAL A 173 25.30 -18.91 10.57
CA VAL A 173 24.81 -18.25 9.35
C VAL A 173 25.78 -17.15 8.89
N ALA A 174 26.32 -16.35 9.82
CA ALA A 174 27.28 -15.30 9.51
C ALA A 174 28.57 -15.85 8.88
N GLU A 175 29.04 -17.01 9.32
CA GLU A 175 30.25 -17.68 8.80
C GLU A 175 30.06 -18.33 7.42
N THR A 176 28.82 -18.50 6.96
CA THR A 176 28.53 -19.15 5.68
C THR A 176 29.05 -18.29 4.52
N LYS A 177 29.92 -18.79 3.63
CA LYS A 177 30.55 -17.92 2.61
C LYS A 177 29.69 -17.63 1.38
N ASN A 178 28.78 -18.52 1.03
CA ASN A 178 28.00 -18.44 -0.22
C ASN A 178 26.52 -18.17 0.05
N CYS A 179 25.84 -17.60 -0.96
CA CYS A 179 24.40 -17.35 -0.94
C CYS A 179 23.60 -18.46 -1.63
N LYS A 180 24.26 -19.41 -2.30
CA LYS A 180 23.60 -20.44 -3.14
C LYS A 180 22.49 -21.20 -2.41
N ASN A 181 22.69 -21.49 -1.13
CA ASN A 181 21.74 -22.25 -0.30
C ASN A 181 21.21 -21.43 0.88
N LEU A 182 21.43 -20.11 0.91
CA LEU A 182 21.04 -19.27 2.03
C LEU A 182 20.04 -18.21 1.55
N PRO A 183 18.73 -18.46 1.70
CA PRO A 183 17.72 -17.47 1.32
C PRO A 183 17.86 -16.23 2.20
N ALA A 184 17.68 -15.03 1.63
CA ALA A 184 17.83 -13.74 2.32
C ALA A 184 16.98 -13.62 3.60
N ALA A 185 15.84 -14.32 3.65
CA ALA A 185 14.93 -14.35 4.79
C ALA A 185 15.58 -14.87 6.08
N VAL A 186 16.46 -15.87 6.00
CA VAL A 186 17.11 -16.47 7.18
C VAL A 186 18.03 -15.48 7.90
N PRO A 187 19.09 -14.92 7.27
CA PRO A 187 19.95 -13.97 7.95
C PRO A 187 19.21 -12.68 8.33
N ALA A 188 18.23 -12.23 7.54
CA ALA A 188 17.41 -11.05 7.89
C ALA A 188 16.60 -11.27 9.19
N ALA A 189 15.92 -12.43 9.30
CA ALA A 189 15.11 -12.77 10.46
C ALA A 189 15.97 -12.97 11.73
N LEU A 190 17.12 -13.64 11.59
CA LEU A 190 18.07 -13.82 12.68
C LEU A 190 18.62 -12.47 13.16
N GLY A 191 19.04 -11.60 12.22
CA GLY A 191 19.49 -10.25 12.53
C GLY A 191 18.43 -9.47 13.31
N TYR A 192 17.17 -9.53 12.88
CA TYR A 192 16.05 -8.86 13.57
C TYR A 192 15.82 -9.39 14.99
N LYS A 193 15.92 -10.71 15.18
CA LYS A 193 15.75 -11.30 16.51
C LYS A 193 16.89 -10.92 17.46
N LEU A 194 18.12 -10.80 16.96
CA LEU A 194 19.27 -10.36 17.76
C LEU A 194 19.17 -8.90 18.25
N GLU A 195 18.34 -8.06 17.63
CA GLU A 195 18.16 -6.67 18.08
C GLU A 195 17.58 -6.57 19.50
N GLU A 196 16.91 -7.62 19.99
CA GLU A 196 16.43 -7.70 21.38
C GLU A 196 17.58 -7.68 22.41
N LEU A 197 18.82 -7.93 21.98
CA LEU A 197 20.03 -7.92 22.83
C LEU A 197 20.88 -6.64 22.64
N PHE A 198 20.38 -5.65 21.90
CA PHE A 198 21.08 -4.36 21.78
C PHE A 198 21.09 -3.64 23.14
N PRO A 199 22.16 -2.88 23.47
CA PRO A 199 23.24 -2.43 22.59
C PRO A 199 24.56 -3.22 22.71
N ALA A 200 24.54 -4.51 23.08
CA ALA A 200 25.77 -5.31 23.23
C ALA A 200 26.64 -5.28 21.94
N PRO A 201 27.88 -4.74 21.97
CA PRO A 201 28.66 -4.45 20.76
C PRO A 201 28.88 -5.65 19.84
N GLU A 202 29.20 -6.81 20.42
CA GLU A 202 29.40 -8.06 19.71
C GLU A 202 28.12 -8.54 19.00
N VAL A 203 26.95 -8.27 19.59
CA VAL A 203 25.66 -8.61 18.98
C VAL A 203 25.32 -7.64 17.85
N VAL A 204 25.64 -6.34 18.01
CA VAL A 204 25.45 -5.34 16.96
C VAL A 204 26.30 -5.69 15.72
N GLU A 205 27.57 -6.06 15.89
CA GLU A 205 28.43 -6.45 14.76
C GLU A 205 27.98 -7.78 14.11
N LEU A 206 27.49 -8.74 14.91
CA LEU A 206 26.88 -9.96 14.37
C LEU A 206 25.62 -9.65 13.56
N ALA A 207 24.73 -8.80 14.08
CA ALA A 207 23.52 -8.37 13.37
C ALA A 207 23.85 -7.62 12.06
N LYS A 208 24.86 -6.73 12.06
CA LYS A 208 25.35 -6.08 10.84
C LYS A 208 25.81 -7.09 9.80
N THR A 209 26.57 -8.11 10.22
CA THR A 209 27.07 -9.16 9.34
C THR A 209 25.90 -9.95 8.73
N LEU A 210 24.91 -10.32 9.53
CA LEU A 210 23.71 -11.00 9.06
C LEU A 210 22.90 -10.14 8.10
N TYR A 211 22.65 -8.87 8.41
CA TYR A 211 21.90 -8.01 7.51
C TYR A 211 22.63 -7.73 6.20
N ARG A 212 23.96 -7.58 6.22
CA ARG A 212 24.75 -7.47 5.00
C ARG A 212 24.57 -8.72 4.14
N LYS A 213 24.65 -9.89 4.77
CA LYS A 213 24.41 -11.18 4.10
C LYS A 213 22.98 -11.31 3.54
N GLY A 214 21.96 -10.88 4.29
CA GLY A 214 20.58 -10.84 3.81
C GLY A 214 20.39 -9.88 2.63
N SER A 215 21.06 -8.73 2.67
CA SER A 215 21.06 -7.76 1.56
C SER A 215 21.75 -8.31 0.32
N ASP A 216 22.91 -8.96 0.47
CA ASP A 216 23.73 -9.44 -0.64
C ASP A 216 23.18 -10.73 -1.27
N CYS A 217 22.63 -11.64 -0.46
CA CYS A 217 22.10 -12.91 -0.96
C CYS A 217 20.83 -12.78 -1.80
N GLY A 218 20.09 -11.68 -1.66
CA GLY A 218 18.89 -11.40 -2.45
C GLY A 218 19.12 -10.70 -3.79
N VAL A 219 20.35 -10.24 -4.09
CA VAL A 219 20.64 -9.43 -5.29
C VAL A 219 20.40 -10.20 -6.59
N ASN A 220 20.54 -11.52 -6.57
CA ASN A 220 20.37 -12.37 -7.76
C ASN A 220 18.92 -12.84 -7.97
N GLU A 221 18.00 -12.49 -7.07
CA GLU A 221 16.58 -12.78 -7.28
C GLU A 221 16.03 -11.79 -8.33
N PRO A 222 15.23 -12.24 -9.33
CA PRO A 222 14.68 -11.38 -10.38
C PRO A 222 13.92 -10.16 -9.85
N THR A 223 13.42 -10.24 -8.62
CA THR A 223 12.79 -9.17 -7.87
C THR A 223 13.33 -9.18 -6.45
N ALA A 224 13.83 -8.04 -5.97
CA ALA A 224 14.31 -7.94 -4.59
C ALA A 224 13.17 -8.24 -3.61
N SER A 225 13.27 -9.35 -2.90
CA SER A 225 12.28 -9.81 -1.91
C SER A 225 12.18 -8.88 -0.70
N LEU A 226 11.05 -8.94 0.02
CA LEU A 226 10.84 -8.21 1.29
C LEU A 226 11.98 -8.43 2.28
N ALA A 227 12.54 -9.64 2.33
CA ALA A 227 13.68 -9.97 3.19
C ALA A 227 14.91 -9.12 2.87
N THR A 228 15.23 -8.98 1.58
CA THR A 228 16.36 -8.20 1.06
C THR A 228 16.19 -6.72 1.38
N GLY A 229 15.00 -6.18 1.13
CA GLY A 229 14.66 -4.80 1.47
C GLY A 229 14.74 -4.55 2.98
N THR A 230 14.18 -5.46 3.79
CA THR A 230 14.22 -5.37 5.25
C THR A 230 15.66 -5.40 5.77
N ALA A 231 16.48 -6.35 5.30
CA ALA A 231 17.88 -6.46 5.70
C ALA A 231 18.69 -5.21 5.35
N SER A 232 18.53 -4.70 4.12
CA SER A 232 19.20 -3.48 3.67
C SER A 232 18.79 -2.26 4.49
N PHE A 233 17.49 -2.13 4.80
CA PHE A 233 16.97 -1.04 5.61
C PHE A 233 17.51 -1.09 7.04
N ARG A 234 17.42 -2.25 7.71
CA ARG A 234 17.92 -2.42 9.10
C ARG A 234 19.44 -2.21 9.20
N LEU A 235 20.22 -2.77 8.27
CA LEU A 235 21.67 -2.51 8.20
C LEU A 235 21.95 -1.01 8.09
N GLY A 236 21.25 -0.33 7.18
CA GLY A 236 21.40 1.11 7.00
C GLY A 236 21.11 1.90 8.27
N LEU A 237 20.08 1.54 9.04
CA LEU A 237 19.79 2.20 10.32
C LEU A 237 20.89 2.00 11.36
N ILE A 238 21.46 0.80 11.46
CA ILE A 238 22.58 0.52 12.39
C ILE A 238 23.80 1.34 11.98
N LEU A 239 24.11 1.38 10.69
CA LEU A 239 25.24 2.17 10.17
C LEU A 239 25.04 3.68 10.41
N ILE A 240 23.82 4.20 10.24
CA ILE A 240 23.48 5.59 10.59
C ILE A 240 23.68 5.85 12.08
N TRP A 241 23.21 4.94 12.94
CA TRP A 241 23.41 5.04 14.39
C TRP A 241 24.89 5.10 14.77
N GLN A 242 25.74 4.34 14.06
CA GLN A 242 27.20 4.34 14.21
C GLN A 242 27.92 5.46 13.42
N LYS A 243 27.18 6.40 12.78
CA LYS A 243 27.71 7.48 11.94
C LYS A 243 28.55 7.00 10.74
N GLN A 244 28.27 5.81 10.23
CA GLN A 244 28.92 5.20 9.06
C GLN A 244 28.06 5.42 7.80
N PHE A 245 28.30 6.52 7.09
CA PHE A 245 27.39 6.96 6.01
C PHE A 245 27.74 6.45 4.59
N SER A 246 28.92 5.85 4.40
CA SER A 246 29.45 5.50 3.07
C SER A 246 28.62 4.48 2.29
N GLU A 247 27.97 3.53 2.98
CA GLU A 247 27.19 2.45 2.36
C GLU A 247 25.68 2.78 2.26
N ILE A 248 25.22 3.87 2.89
CA ILE A 248 23.78 4.12 3.10
C ILE A 248 23.02 4.34 1.79
N ASP A 249 23.57 5.12 0.86
CA ASP A 249 22.88 5.40 -0.41
C ASP A 249 22.62 4.10 -1.19
N GLY A 250 23.62 3.22 -1.27
CA GLY A 250 23.50 1.93 -1.94
C GLY A 250 22.48 1.00 -1.26
N LEU A 251 22.52 0.91 0.07
CA LEU A 251 21.58 0.09 0.84
C LEU A 251 20.14 0.57 0.68
N MET A 252 19.91 1.88 0.81
CA MET A 252 18.56 2.43 0.71
C MET A 252 18.01 2.38 -0.73
N LYS A 253 18.86 2.53 -1.76
CA LYS A 253 18.46 2.27 -3.16
C LYS A 253 17.98 0.83 -3.36
N ARG A 254 18.62 -0.16 -2.71
CA ARG A 254 18.14 -1.56 -2.74
C ARG A 254 16.77 -1.71 -2.07
N VAL A 255 16.49 -0.96 -0.99
CA VAL A 255 15.14 -0.93 -0.37
C VAL A 255 14.11 -0.40 -1.36
N GLU A 256 14.43 0.71 -2.04
CA GLU A 256 13.54 1.33 -3.04
C GLU A 256 13.30 0.46 -4.26
N ALA A 257 14.29 -0.35 -4.67
CA ALA A 257 14.15 -1.31 -5.77
C ALA A 257 13.25 -2.52 -5.41
N SER A 258 12.98 -2.77 -4.14
CA SER A 258 12.09 -3.84 -3.69
C SER A 258 10.64 -3.34 -3.60
N ALA A 259 9.79 -3.82 -4.51
CA ALA A 259 8.36 -3.49 -4.51
C ALA A 259 7.64 -4.00 -3.24
N GLU A 260 8.03 -5.19 -2.75
CA GLU A 260 7.49 -5.76 -1.52
C GLU A 260 7.88 -4.94 -0.27
N ALA A 261 9.01 -4.22 -0.33
CA ALA A 261 9.49 -3.33 0.73
C ALA A 261 8.95 -1.89 0.63
N SER A 262 7.88 -1.65 -0.14
CA SER A 262 7.28 -0.32 -0.37
C SER A 262 6.99 0.47 0.91
N MET A 263 6.61 -0.22 2.00
CA MET A 263 6.40 0.38 3.33
C MET A 263 7.64 1.13 3.87
N TYR A 264 8.84 0.78 3.43
CA TYR A 264 10.09 1.42 3.85
C TYR A 264 10.53 2.54 2.91
N HIS A 265 9.97 2.66 1.71
CA HIS A 265 10.45 3.59 0.69
C HIS A 265 10.56 5.05 1.16
N PRO A 266 9.55 5.65 1.83
CA PRO A 266 9.64 7.05 2.27
C PRO A 266 10.76 7.23 3.31
N ARG A 267 10.91 6.26 4.21
CA ARG A 267 11.97 6.25 5.24
C ARG A 267 13.35 6.05 4.63
N ALA A 268 13.47 5.20 3.62
CA ALA A 268 14.71 4.96 2.90
C ALA A 268 15.19 6.25 2.22
N ARG A 269 14.30 6.95 1.49
CA ARG A 269 14.61 8.23 0.84
C ARG A 269 15.02 9.31 1.84
N TYR A 270 14.33 9.40 2.98
CA TYR A 270 14.71 10.30 4.08
C TYR A 270 16.13 10.02 4.58
N TRP A 271 16.45 8.76 4.85
CA TRP A 271 17.77 8.42 5.36
C TRP A 271 18.88 8.57 4.31
N ARG A 272 18.57 8.40 3.02
CA ARG A 272 19.49 8.79 1.92
C ARG A 272 19.79 10.28 1.95
N TYR A 273 18.75 11.12 2.09
CA TYR A 273 18.91 12.56 2.20
C TYR A 273 19.79 12.94 3.41
N GLN A 274 19.51 12.37 4.59
CA GLN A 274 20.30 12.62 5.81
C GLN A 274 21.76 12.15 5.66
N ALA A 275 21.99 10.96 5.10
CA ALA A 275 23.34 10.45 4.87
C ALA A 275 24.11 11.28 3.84
N ALA A 276 23.44 11.81 2.83
CA ALA A 276 24.02 12.69 1.82
C ALA A 276 24.45 14.05 2.41
N ILE A 277 23.67 14.62 3.35
CA ILE A 277 24.10 15.81 4.13
C ILE A 277 25.39 15.52 4.88
N ASN A 278 25.42 14.42 5.64
CA ASN A 278 26.57 14.08 6.48
C ASN A 278 27.82 13.75 5.64
N SER A 279 27.63 13.15 4.47
CA SER A 279 28.71 12.83 3.53
C SER A 279 29.08 13.99 2.59
N LYS A 280 28.42 15.16 2.70
CA LYS A 280 28.57 16.31 1.80
C LYS A 280 28.42 15.95 0.31
N ASN A 281 27.49 15.05 -0.01
CA ASN A 281 27.18 14.65 -1.38
C ASN A 281 25.93 15.40 -1.87
N ASP A 282 26.14 16.55 -2.52
CA ASP A 282 25.05 17.43 -2.94
C ASP A 282 24.11 16.81 -3.99
N ASP A 283 24.64 15.98 -4.89
CA ASP A 283 23.85 15.31 -5.94
C ASP A 283 22.90 14.26 -5.34
N ALA A 284 23.42 13.40 -4.46
CA ALA A 284 22.61 12.43 -3.73
C ALA A 284 21.55 13.12 -2.84
N ARG A 285 21.92 14.25 -2.22
CA ARG A 285 21.00 15.06 -1.40
C ARG A 285 19.85 15.59 -2.25
N LYS A 286 20.14 16.20 -3.41
CA LYS A 286 19.13 16.74 -4.32
C LYS A 286 18.22 15.64 -4.86
N THR A 287 18.81 14.55 -5.35
CA THR A 287 18.06 13.39 -5.88
C THR A 287 17.13 12.80 -4.83
N ALA A 288 17.60 12.59 -3.60
CA ALA A 288 16.76 12.06 -2.52
C ALA A 288 15.64 13.04 -2.12
N LYS A 289 15.93 14.36 -2.08
CA LYS A 289 14.94 15.43 -1.80
C LYS A 289 13.82 15.47 -2.85
N GLU A 290 14.17 15.38 -4.13
CA GLU A 290 13.19 15.38 -5.23
C GLU A 290 12.38 14.08 -5.27
N SER A 291 13.05 12.94 -5.07
CA SER A 291 12.40 11.62 -5.06
C SER A 291 11.37 11.48 -3.94
N ILE A 292 11.64 11.99 -2.73
CA ILE A 292 10.69 11.91 -1.62
C ILE A 292 9.46 12.79 -1.86
N LEU A 293 9.65 13.99 -2.42
CA LEU A 293 8.57 14.91 -2.76
C LEU A 293 7.65 14.31 -3.83
N ALA A 294 8.23 13.75 -4.89
CA ALA A 294 7.47 13.20 -6.02
C ALA A 294 6.65 11.96 -5.63
N SER A 295 7.17 11.14 -4.72
CA SER A 295 6.55 9.86 -4.36
C SER A 295 5.66 9.91 -3.13
N ASN A 296 5.97 10.79 -2.16
CA ASN A 296 5.33 10.80 -0.84
C ASN A 296 5.15 12.24 -0.30
N PRO A 297 4.45 13.13 -1.04
CA PRO A 297 4.43 14.57 -0.80
C PRO A 297 3.91 14.99 0.58
N MET A 298 3.06 14.19 1.22
CA MET A 298 2.52 14.48 2.56
C MET A 298 2.96 13.49 3.64
N SER A 299 3.99 12.68 3.36
CA SER A 299 4.59 11.85 4.40
C SER A 299 5.33 12.71 5.44
N PHE A 300 5.38 12.23 6.69
CA PHE A 300 6.21 12.85 7.74
C PHE A 300 7.65 13.10 7.25
N GLN A 301 8.19 12.14 6.50
CA GLN A 301 9.55 12.21 5.99
C GLN A 301 9.73 13.34 4.96
N ASN A 302 8.74 13.59 4.10
CA ASN A 302 8.79 14.73 3.19
C ASN A 302 8.70 16.05 3.96
N LEU A 303 7.79 16.15 4.93
CA LEU A 303 7.65 17.36 5.76
C LEU A 303 8.93 17.64 6.56
N ALA A 304 9.61 16.61 7.06
CA ALA A 304 10.89 16.78 7.76
C ALA A 304 12.04 17.27 6.85
N VAL A 305 11.93 17.10 5.53
CA VAL A 305 12.96 17.49 4.55
C VAL A 305 12.62 18.80 3.83
N ASN A 306 11.33 19.01 3.56
CA ASN A 306 10.80 20.06 2.69
C ASN A 306 9.80 20.99 3.38
N GLY A 307 9.47 20.77 4.66
CA GLY A 307 8.40 21.51 5.35
C GLY A 307 8.64 23.02 5.43
N ASP A 308 9.91 23.43 5.51
CA ASP A 308 10.31 24.84 5.53
C ASP A 308 10.52 25.44 4.12
N ASP A 309 10.40 24.63 3.07
CA ASP A 309 10.57 25.07 1.67
C ASP A 309 9.22 25.47 1.09
N GLU A 310 8.88 26.76 1.23
CA GLU A 310 7.58 27.32 0.83
C GLU A 310 7.20 26.99 -0.63
N MET A 311 8.18 27.03 -1.54
CA MET A 311 7.97 26.71 -2.96
C MET A 311 7.67 25.22 -3.18
N MET A 312 8.28 24.33 -2.41
CA MET A 312 7.96 22.90 -2.50
C MET A 312 6.60 22.61 -1.87
N MET A 313 6.28 23.25 -0.75
CA MET A 313 4.97 23.10 -0.11
C MET A 313 3.85 23.71 -0.95
N SER A 314 4.09 24.81 -1.65
CA SER A 314 3.08 25.40 -2.56
C SER A 314 2.76 24.50 -3.76
N ARG A 315 3.68 23.62 -4.17
CA ARG A 315 3.41 22.60 -5.20
C ARG A 315 2.47 21.51 -4.69
N VAL A 316 2.67 21.08 -3.45
CA VAL A 316 1.82 20.05 -2.80
C VAL A 316 0.45 20.62 -2.42
N ILE A 317 0.40 21.87 -1.97
CA ILE A 317 -0.83 22.59 -1.62
C ILE A 317 -1.38 23.33 -2.84
N SER A 318 -0.98 22.95 -4.06
CA SER A 318 -1.53 23.58 -5.25
C SER A 318 -3.05 23.45 -5.25
N ASN A 319 -3.73 24.54 -5.59
CA ASN A 319 -5.19 24.60 -5.68
C ASN A 319 -5.71 23.91 -6.94
N GLU A 320 -4.92 23.04 -7.57
CA GLU A 320 -5.37 22.23 -8.68
C GLU A 320 -6.47 21.30 -8.17
N MET A 321 -7.70 21.62 -8.57
CA MET A 321 -8.87 20.82 -8.25
C MET A 321 -8.85 19.57 -9.12
N PRO A 322 -8.63 18.37 -8.53
CA PRO A 322 -8.64 17.16 -9.30
C PRO A 322 -10.04 16.92 -9.85
N SER A 323 -10.08 16.36 -11.06
CA SER A 323 -11.31 15.86 -11.64
C SER A 323 -11.60 14.46 -11.14
N ILE A 324 -12.87 14.14 -10.98
CA ILE A 324 -13.35 12.82 -10.62
C ILE A 324 -14.22 12.25 -11.74
N TRP A 325 -14.26 10.93 -11.85
CA TRP A 325 -15.11 10.21 -12.79
C TRP A 325 -16.05 9.29 -12.01
N THR A 326 -17.34 9.28 -12.37
CA THR A 326 -18.32 8.45 -11.65
C THR A 326 -18.31 6.99 -12.09
N ARG A 327 -17.68 6.68 -13.22
CA ARG A 327 -17.65 5.34 -13.83
C ARG A 327 -16.26 5.04 -14.37
N SER A 328 -15.83 3.81 -14.18
CA SER A 328 -14.64 3.22 -14.77
C SER A 328 -14.85 2.91 -16.25
N LEU A 329 -13.84 3.24 -17.05
CA LEU A 329 -13.68 2.91 -18.46
C LEU A 329 -12.86 1.64 -18.64
N VAL A 330 -11.86 1.44 -17.79
CA VAL A 330 -10.92 0.32 -17.81
C VAL A 330 -11.54 -0.94 -17.20
N ARG A 331 -12.33 -0.78 -16.13
CA ARG A 331 -12.98 -1.85 -15.36
C ARG A 331 -14.50 -1.63 -15.26
N PRO A 332 -15.23 -1.69 -16.40
CA PRO A 332 -16.67 -1.45 -16.42
C PRO A 332 -17.46 -2.47 -15.60
N ASP A 333 -16.89 -3.66 -15.33
CA ASP A 333 -17.42 -4.69 -14.44
C ASP A 333 -17.61 -4.18 -13.00
N LEU A 334 -16.72 -3.29 -12.55
CA LEU A 334 -16.75 -2.71 -11.20
C LEU A 334 -17.73 -1.53 -11.05
N ASN A 335 -18.27 -0.99 -12.15
CA ASN A 335 -19.31 0.05 -12.09
C ASN A 335 -20.59 -0.42 -11.40
N SER A 336 -20.84 -1.73 -11.40
CA SER A 336 -21.95 -2.37 -10.71
C SER A 336 -21.92 -2.13 -9.18
N ILE A 337 -20.72 -2.11 -8.58
CA ILE A 337 -20.50 -1.84 -7.15
C ILE A 337 -20.84 -0.40 -6.82
N LEU A 338 -20.34 0.54 -7.63
CA LEU A 338 -20.61 1.97 -7.46
C LEU A 338 -22.10 2.25 -7.57
N ARG A 339 -22.79 1.66 -8.57
CA ARG A 339 -24.25 1.76 -8.71
C ARG A 339 -24.99 1.21 -7.49
N ALA A 340 -24.57 0.06 -6.97
CA ALA A 340 -25.17 -0.53 -5.78
C ALA A 340 -25.05 0.39 -4.57
N ALA A 341 -23.85 0.91 -4.30
CA ALA A 341 -23.61 1.84 -3.20
C ALA A 341 -24.44 3.13 -3.35
N GLU A 342 -24.44 3.73 -4.55
CA GLU A 342 -25.25 4.92 -4.85
C GLU A 342 -26.75 4.66 -4.68
N ALA A 343 -27.25 3.53 -5.17
CA ALA A 343 -28.65 3.16 -5.05
C ALA A 343 -29.04 2.93 -3.57
N LEU A 344 -28.17 2.30 -2.77
CA LEU A 344 -28.36 2.12 -1.33
C LEU A 344 -28.45 3.45 -0.58
N GLU A 345 -27.58 4.41 -0.91
CA GLU A 345 -27.64 5.76 -0.36
C GLU A 345 -28.96 6.46 -0.74
N ARG A 346 -29.39 6.34 -2.01
CA ARG A 346 -30.64 6.94 -2.51
C ARG A 346 -31.89 6.35 -1.88
N VAL A 347 -31.87 5.09 -1.44
CA VAL A 347 -32.99 4.48 -0.69
C VAL A 347 -32.89 4.70 0.83
N GLY A 348 -31.94 5.52 1.28
CA GLY A 348 -31.81 5.93 2.68
C GLY A 348 -30.98 4.99 3.54
N ASN A 349 -30.22 4.06 2.96
CA ASN A 349 -29.39 3.10 3.70
C ASN A 349 -27.88 3.36 3.47
N ALA A 350 -27.41 4.47 4.02
CA ALA A 350 -26.00 4.88 3.95
C ALA A 350 -25.04 3.86 4.56
N HIS A 351 -25.47 3.12 5.60
CA HIS A 351 -24.66 2.08 6.23
C HIS A 351 -24.34 0.93 5.26
N LEU A 352 -25.36 0.38 4.59
CA LEU A 352 -25.12 -0.68 3.60
C LEU A 352 -24.33 -0.16 2.39
N ALA A 353 -24.51 1.11 2.01
CA ALA A 353 -23.70 1.72 0.95
C ALA A 353 -22.21 1.75 1.32
N ALA A 354 -21.89 2.15 2.56
CA ALA A 354 -20.53 2.14 3.08
C ALA A 354 -19.96 0.72 3.21
N GLU A 355 -20.75 -0.23 3.72
CA GLU A 355 -20.35 -1.65 3.82
C GLU A 355 -20.00 -2.22 2.45
N THR A 356 -20.80 -1.89 1.42
CA THR A 356 -20.56 -2.31 0.03
C THR A 356 -19.20 -1.83 -0.47
N LEU A 357 -18.87 -0.55 -0.26
CA LEU A 357 -17.59 0.01 -0.69
C LEU A 357 -16.41 -0.52 0.14
N ASP A 358 -16.58 -0.70 1.45
CA ASP A 358 -15.52 -1.21 2.32
C ASP A 358 -15.11 -2.64 1.93
N ARG A 359 -16.08 -3.51 1.68
CA ARG A 359 -15.85 -4.90 1.22
C ARG A 359 -15.14 -4.94 -0.13
N SER A 360 -15.44 -4.01 -1.01
CA SER A 360 -14.86 -3.93 -2.35
C SER A 360 -13.61 -3.05 -2.44
N THR A 361 -12.99 -2.66 -1.31
CA THR A 361 -11.81 -1.77 -1.32
C THR A 361 -10.66 -2.32 -2.17
N SER A 362 -10.43 -3.64 -2.15
CA SER A 362 -9.40 -4.28 -2.99
C SER A 362 -9.70 -4.17 -4.48
N ASP A 363 -10.96 -4.36 -4.88
CA ASP A 363 -11.38 -4.22 -6.28
C ASP A 363 -11.26 -2.75 -6.72
N LEU A 364 -11.71 -1.83 -5.87
CA LEU A 364 -11.60 -0.39 -6.10
C LEU A 364 -10.15 0.07 -6.20
N ALA A 365 -9.18 -0.60 -5.57
CA ALA A 365 -7.76 -0.25 -5.73
C ALA A 365 -7.27 -0.45 -7.17
N THR A 366 -7.96 -1.28 -7.97
CA THR A 366 -7.58 -1.61 -9.35
C THR A 366 -8.21 -0.72 -10.43
N ILE A 367 -9.09 0.22 -10.05
CA ILE A 367 -9.73 1.16 -11.00
C ILE A 367 -8.93 2.46 -11.12
N GLU A 368 -9.34 3.31 -12.06
CA GLU A 368 -8.71 4.58 -12.35
C GLU A 368 -8.70 5.51 -11.12
N PRO A 369 -7.61 6.29 -10.93
CA PRO A 369 -7.47 7.22 -9.81
C PRO A 369 -8.66 8.18 -9.64
N GLU A 370 -9.22 8.68 -10.75
CA GLU A 370 -10.34 9.61 -10.78
C GLU A 370 -11.65 8.98 -10.25
N VAL A 371 -11.82 7.66 -10.45
CA VAL A 371 -13.00 6.91 -9.96
C VAL A 371 -12.82 6.53 -8.49
N ARG A 372 -11.58 6.20 -8.08
CA ARG A 372 -11.25 6.00 -6.66
C ARG A 372 -11.50 7.27 -5.86
N LEU A 373 -11.11 8.42 -6.40
CA LEU A 373 -11.36 9.72 -5.76
C LEU A 373 -12.86 10.03 -5.68
N TYR A 374 -13.65 9.67 -6.69
CA TYR A 374 -15.11 9.72 -6.61
C TYR A 374 -15.67 8.86 -5.48
N ALA A 375 -15.23 7.59 -5.36
CA ALA A 375 -15.69 6.70 -4.30
C ALA A 375 -15.35 7.25 -2.90
N ALA A 376 -14.16 7.83 -2.73
CA ALA A 376 -13.79 8.51 -1.48
C ALA A 376 -14.68 9.74 -1.19
N ALA A 377 -14.95 10.57 -2.20
CA ALA A 377 -15.85 11.72 -2.06
C ALA A 377 -17.28 11.29 -1.71
N PHE A 378 -17.76 10.19 -2.29
CA PHE A 378 -19.04 9.58 -1.95
C PHE A 378 -19.07 9.11 -0.50
N CYS A 379 -18.05 8.37 -0.03
CA CYS A 379 -17.93 7.94 1.37
C CYS A 379 -17.92 9.13 2.35
N ASN A 380 -17.24 10.23 2.01
CA ASN A 380 -17.26 11.45 2.80
C ASN A 380 -18.67 12.00 2.96
N ARG A 381 -19.42 12.06 1.87
CA ARG A 381 -20.79 12.61 1.85
C ARG A 381 -21.76 11.79 2.70
N ILE A 382 -21.61 10.46 2.72
CA ILE A 382 -22.45 9.58 3.54
C ILE A 382 -21.99 9.50 5.00
N GLY A 383 -20.90 10.18 5.37
CA GLY A 383 -20.41 10.25 6.76
C GLY A 383 -19.55 9.08 7.21
N TYR A 384 -19.00 8.28 6.28
CA TYR A 384 -18.19 7.09 6.61
C TYR A 384 -16.70 7.35 6.36
N SER A 385 -15.96 7.62 7.44
CA SER A 385 -14.54 8.02 7.38
C SER A 385 -13.58 6.87 7.06
N LEU A 386 -13.84 5.67 7.59
CA LEU A 386 -12.90 4.55 7.48
C LEU A 386 -12.72 4.05 6.03
N PRO A 387 -13.79 3.72 5.25
CA PRO A 387 -13.62 3.30 3.86
C PRO A 387 -13.02 4.42 3.00
N LYS A 388 -13.44 5.67 3.24
CA LYS A 388 -12.84 6.86 2.62
C LYS A 388 -11.32 6.89 2.82
N PHE A 389 -10.86 6.69 4.05
CA PHE A 389 -9.44 6.70 4.36
C PHE A 389 -8.68 5.56 3.69
N LYS A 390 -9.20 4.33 3.71
CA LYS A 390 -8.56 3.20 3.02
C LYS A 390 -8.38 3.47 1.51
N ILE A 391 -9.43 4.03 0.88
CA ILE A 391 -9.41 4.39 -0.54
C ILE A 391 -8.38 5.50 -0.80
N LEU A 392 -8.40 6.59 -0.02
CA LEU A 392 -7.47 7.73 -0.23
C LEU A 392 -6.01 7.37 0.07
N THR A 393 -5.75 6.62 1.13
CA THR A 393 -4.39 6.20 1.48
C THR A 393 -3.76 5.36 0.37
N SER A 394 -4.50 4.38 -0.15
CA SER A 394 -4.02 3.59 -1.29
C SER A 394 -3.91 4.45 -2.57
N LEU A 395 -4.85 5.38 -2.79
CA LEU A 395 -4.87 6.24 -3.97
C LEU A 395 -3.65 7.15 -4.02
N PHE A 396 -3.28 7.76 -2.89
CA PHE A 396 -2.13 8.66 -2.82
C PHE A 396 -0.80 7.92 -2.90
N ALA A 397 -0.75 6.67 -2.45
CA ALA A 397 0.42 5.82 -2.68
C ALA A 397 0.59 5.50 -4.17
N ASP A 398 -0.49 5.19 -4.89
CA ASP A 398 -0.46 4.89 -6.33
C ASP A 398 -0.36 6.14 -7.22
N SER A 399 -0.87 7.29 -6.77
CA SER A 399 -0.97 8.52 -7.56
C SER A 399 -0.68 9.75 -6.70
N PRO A 400 0.59 9.98 -6.31
CA PRO A 400 0.99 11.09 -5.44
C PRO A 400 0.59 12.47 -5.95
N LYS A 401 0.46 12.65 -7.27
CA LYS A 401 -0.02 13.88 -7.91
C LYS A 401 -1.45 14.29 -7.50
N LEU A 402 -2.23 13.36 -6.97
CA LEU A 402 -3.58 13.65 -6.46
C LEU A 402 -3.58 14.17 -5.03
N VAL A 403 -2.42 14.29 -4.39
CA VAL A 403 -2.28 14.94 -3.10
C VAL A 403 -2.26 16.45 -3.33
N THR A 404 -3.42 17.08 -3.16
CA THR A 404 -3.65 18.51 -3.32
C THR A 404 -4.35 19.04 -2.07
N ALA A 405 -4.45 20.37 -1.91
CA ALA A 405 -5.15 20.97 -0.78
C ALA A 405 -6.57 20.38 -0.61
N SER A 406 -7.32 20.30 -1.70
CA SER A 406 -8.71 19.81 -1.71
C SER A 406 -8.86 18.33 -1.33
N THR A 407 -7.91 17.48 -1.71
CA THR A 407 -7.97 16.04 -1.39
C THR A 407 -7.45 15.77 0.02
N MET A 408 -6.58 16.63 0.54
CA MET A 408 -6.16 16.62 1.94
C MET A 408 -7.29 17.08 2.87
N GLU A 409 -8.07 18.11 2.49
CA GLU A 409 -9.31 18.48 3.20
C GLU A 409 -10.32 17.31 3.23
N LEU A 410 -10.40 16.56 2.13
CA LEU A 410 -11.23 15.35 2.06
C LEU A 410 -10.73 14.24 3.00
N MET A 411 -9.41 14.03 3.07
CA MET A 411 -8.78 12.97 3.90
C MET A 411 -8.79 13.32 5.40
N PHE A 412 -8.54 14.58 5.74
CA PHE A 412 -8.39 15.13 7.08
C PHE A 412 -9.38 16.27 7.32
N PRO A 413 -10.69 15.99 7.35
CA PRO A 413 -11.67 17.03 7.60
C PRO A 413 -11.52 17.55 9.03
N LEU A 414 -11.65 18.87 9.21
CA LEU A 414 -11.60 19.55 10.51
C LEU A 414 -12.90 19.38 11.31
N LEU A 415 -13.39 18.14 11.41
CA LEU A 415 -14.58 17.82 12.20
C LEU A 415 -14.31 18.12 13.67
N TYR A 416 -15.31 18.71 14.35
CA TYR A 416 -15.24 19.05 15.77
C TYR A 416 -14.16 20.07 16.15
N VAL A 417 -13.54 20.78 15.20
CA VAL A 417 -12.47 21.74 15.51
C VAL A 417 -12.91 22.81 16.53
N ASP A 418 -14.14 23.31 16.43
CA ASP A 418 -14.67 24.30 17.37
C ASP A 418 -14.97 23.69 18.74
N LEU A 419 -15.41 22.44 18.78
CA LEU A 419 -15.61 21.70 20.04
C LEU A 419 -14.27 21.43 20.75
N VAL A 420 -13.23 21.07 19.99
CA VAL A 420 -11.89 20.89 20.55
C VAL A 420 -11.35 22.22 21.05
N ARG A 421 -11.42 23.28 20.23
CA ARG A 421 -10.98 24.64 20.59
C ARG A 421 -11.65 25.18 21.85
N SER A 422 -12.94 24.87 22.07
CA SER A 422 -13.67 25.33 23.26
C SER A 422 -13.37 24.53 24.54
N LYS A 423 -12.81 23.33 24.43
CA LYS A 423 -12.53 22.44 25.57
C LYS A 423 -11.07 22.41 25.98
N GLN A 424 -10.14 22.63 25.06
CA GLN A 424 -8.72 22.62 25.33
C GLN A 424 -8.24 24.03 25.70
N THR A 425 -7.33 24.13 26.67
CA THR A 425 -6.67 25.40 27.04
C THR A 425 -5.15 25.36 26.92
N GLU A 426 -4.55 24.17 26.91
CA GLU A 426 -3.09 24.00 27.02
C GLU A 426 -2.45 23.29 25.82
N VAL A 427 -3.24 22.59 24.99
CA VAL A 427 -2.72 21.70 23.95
C VAL A 427 -3.27 22.14 22.61
N ASP A 428 -2.38 22.34 21.62
CA ASP A 428 -2.80 22.73 20.27
C ASP A 428 -3.99 21.87 19.77
N PRO A 429 -5.14 22.49 19.44
CA PRO A 429 -6.30 21.79 18.90
C PRO A 429 -5.98 20.86 17.73
N LEU A 430 -5.02 21.24 16.88
CA LEU A 430 -4.60 20.42 15.74
C LEU A 430 -3.88 19.16 16.19
N LEU A 431 -3.13 19.20 17.30
CA LEU A 431 -2.51 18.01 17.87
C LEU A 431 -3.59 17.05 18.40
N ILE A 432 -4.59 17.56 19.11
CA ILE A 432 -5.72 16.76 19.61
C ILE A 432 -6.48 16.11 18.44
N LEU A 433 -6.83 16.89 17.41
CA LEU A 433 -7.49 16.37 16.21
C LEU A 433 -6.63 15.33 15.49
N SER A 434 -5.30 15.53 15.43
CA SER A 434 -4.37 14.56 14.84
C SER A 434 -4.37 13.24 15.62
N LEU A 435 -4.42 13.31 16.96
CA LEU A 435 -4.51 12.12 17.81
C LEU A 435 -5.86 11.41 17.63
N MET A 436 -6.97 12.14 17.67
CA MET A 436 -8.31 11.57 17.41
C MET A 436 -8.32 10.83 16.06
N ARG A 437 -7.77 11.47 15.02
CA ARG A 437 -7.65 10.88 13.68
C ARG A 437 -6.82 9.60 13.65
N GLN A 438 -5.70 9.57 14.37
CA GLN A 438 -4.81 8.42 14.43
C GLN A 438 -5.46 7.22 15.14
N GLU A 439 -6.21 7.48 16.21
CA GLU A 439 -6.86 6.44 17.02
C GLU A 439 -8.18 5.94 16.44
N SER A 440 -8.97 6.79 15.76
CA SER A 440 -10.35 6.45 15.36
C SER A 440 -10.63 6.43 13.85
N ALA A 441 -9.63 6.71 13.00
CA ALA A 441 -9.78 6.87 11.55
C ALA A 441 -10.68 8.04 11.12
#